data_AF-T1A5S1-F1
#
_entry.id   AF-T1A5S1-F1
#
_cell.length_a   1.000
_cell.length_b   1.000
_cell.length_c   1.000
_cell.angle_alpha   90.00
_cell.angle_beta   90.00
_cell.angle_gamma   90.00
#
_symmetry.space_group_name_H-M   'P 1'
#
loop_
_entity.id
_entity.type
_entity.pdbx_description
1 polymer ?
#
loop_
_entity_poly.entity_id
_entity_poly.type
_entity_poly.pdbx_seq_one_letter_code
_entity_poly.pdbx_strand_id
1 'polypeptide(L)'
;YMGEIPLMTDTGTFIINGTERVIVSQLHRSPGVFFDHDRGKTHSSGKLLYSARIIPYRGSWLDFEFDAKDVLFARIDRRRKLPVTVLLRALGYNNVEMLDIFFEHNVFQLGTKDGARLELVAERLRGETLNFDIVHHGKVMVEAGKRITQRHVREIAKVGMQTLDVPDDYVLGRTLATDIVDAKTGELLAACNDELTLEHLAKFRQSAIERIVTLYVNDLDRGRSSRRRCVSTPRAPSLKRWSRFIA
;
A
#
# COMPACT_ATOMS: atom_id res chain seq x y z
N TYR A 1 -0.26 6.16 -56.04
CA TYR A 1 0.89 5.24 -55.94
C TYR A 1 1.63 5.56 -54.64
N MET A 2 2.02 4.55 -53.86
CA MET A 2 2.67 4.73 -52.54
C MET A 2 4.03 4.00 -52.44
N GLY A 3 4.60 3.61 -53.58
CA GLY A 3 5.77 2.73 -53.66
C GLY A 3 5.40 1.26 -53.89
N GLU A 4 6.42 0.46 -54.17
CA GLU A 4 6.35 -1.00 -54.33
C GLU A 4 6.86 -1.71 -53.07
N ILE A 5 6.30 -2.89 -52.79
CA ILE A 5 6.68 -3.74 -51.65
C ILE A 5 7.46 -4.94 -52.21
N PRO A 6 8.70 -5.21 -51.76
CA PRO A 6 9.44 -6.40 -52.18
C PRO A 6 8.68 -7.69 -51.84
N LEU A 7 8.52 -8.55 -52.84
CA LEU A 7 7.88 -9.86 -52.68
C LEU A 7 8.92 -10.91 -52.24
N MET A 8 8.45 -11.91 -51.49
CA MET A 8 9.24 -13.06 -51.06
C MET A 8 9.30 -14.10 -52.20
N THR A 9 10.46 -14.72 -52.39
CA THR A 9 10.64 -15.85 -53.31
C THR A 9 10.15 -17.17 -52.70
N ASP A 10 9.98 -18.21 -53.50
CA ASP A 10 9.61 -19.57 -53.03
C ASP A 10 10.63 -20.16 -52.03
N THR A 11 11.86 -19.66 -52.01
CA THR A 11 12.94 -20.06 -51.08
C THR A 11 13.00 -19.21 -49.81
N GLY A 12 12.10 -18.23 -49.64
CA GLY A 12 12.06 -17.35 -48.46
C GLY A 12 13.07 -16.19 -48.51
N THR A 13 13.65 -15.90 -49.67
CA THR A 13 14.59 -14.78 -49.88
C THR A 13 13.88 -13.55 -50.46
N PHE A 14 14.55 -12.40 -50.41
CA PHE A 14 14.12 -11.15 -51.04
C PHE A 14 15.24 -10.59 -51.91
N ILE A 15 14.92 -10.14 -53.12
CA ILE A 15 15.90 -9.49 -54.01
C ILE A 15 15.91 -7.98 -53.71
N ILE A 16 16.98 -7.49 -53.10
CA ILE A 16 17.19 -6.07 -52.80
C ILE A 16 18.42 -5.59 -53.57
N ASN A 17 18.22 -4.62 -54.46
CA ASN A 17 19.26 -4.06 -55.35
C ASN A 17 20.06 -5.15 -56.11
N GLY A 18 19.38 -6.18 -56.62
CA GLY A 18 20.00 -7.29 -57.35
C GLY A 18 20.75 -8.31 -56.47
N THR A 19 20.69 -8.20 -55.14
CA THR A 19 21.26 -9.18 -54.21
C THR A 19 20.18 -9.88 -53.40
N GLU A 20 20.29 -11.20 -53.25
CA GLU A 20 19.40 -11.96 -52.35
C GLU A 20 19.71 -11.66 -50.88
N ARG A 21 18.64 -11.51 -50.08
CA ARG A 21 18.71 -11.27 -48.64
C ARG A 21 17.68 -12.11 -47.91
N VAL A 22 18.04 -12.55 -46.71
CA VAL A 22 17.16 -13.26 -45.77
C VAL A 22 16.81 -12.31 -44.62
N ILE A 23 15.54 -12.29 -44.22
CA ILE A 23 15.11 -11.58 -43.01
C ILE A 23 15.19 -12.55 -41.83
N VAL A 24 15.97 -12.19 -40.80
CA VAL A 24 16.11 -13.00 -39.59
C VAL A 24 15.00 -12.63 -38.59
N SER A 25 14.28 -13.64 -38.10
CA SER A 25 13.26 -13.47 -37.06
C SER A 25 13.85 -12.94 -35.75
N GLN A 26 13.40 -11.76 -35.31
CA GLN A 26 13.87 -11.13 -34.08
C GLN A 26 13.14 -11.66 -32.84
N LEU A 27 13.87 -12.37 -31.97
CA LEU A 27 13.39 -12.68 -30.62
C LEU A 27 13.47 -11.43 -29.73
N HIS A 28 12.31 -10.93 -29.31
CA HIS A 28 12.17 -9.80 -28.39
C HIS A 28 11.24 -10.17 -27.23
N ARG A 29 11.30 -9.42 -26.12
CA ARG A 29 10.33 -9.59 -25.02
C ARG A 29 8.96 -9.13 -25.50
N SER A 30 7.93 -9.94 -25.23
CA SER A 30 6.55 -9.57 -25.47
C SER A 30 6.19 -8.29 -24.69
N PRO A 31 5.26 -7.47 -25.20
CA PRO A 31 4.62 -6.43 -24.41
C PRO A 31 3.93 -7.02 -23.17
N GLY A 32 3.86 -6.26 -22.08
CA GLY A 32 3.21 -6.69 -20.84
C GLY A 32 3.89 -6.19 -19.56
N VAL A 33 3.44 -6.74 -18.43
CA VAL A 33 3.96 -6.43 -17.09
C VAL A 33 4.87 -7.56 -16.61
N PHE A 34 6.09 -7.23 -16.23
CA PHE A 34 7.10 -8.16 -15.74
C PHE A 34 7.44 -7.87 -14.29
N PHE A 35 7.34 -8.87 -13.43
CA PHE A 35 7.78 -8.79 -12.03
C PHE A 35 9.12 -9.52 -11.87
N ASP A 36 10.10 -8.85 -11.27
CA ASP A 36 11.43 -9.42 -11.03
C ASP A 36 11.96 -8.98 -9.66
N HIS A 37 12.90 -9.75 -9.13
CA HIS A 37 13.61 -9.44 -7.90
C HIS A 37 15.13 -9.56 -8.10
N ASP A 38 15.87 -8.71 -7.41
CA ASP A 38 17.33 -8.63 -7.54
C ASP A 38 18.09 -9.80 -6.88
N ARG A 39 17.38 -10.77 -6.28
CA ARG A 39 17.95 -11.94 -5.57
C ARG A 39 18.92 -11.56 -4.44
N GLY A 40 18.80 -10.34 -3.90
CA GLY A 40 19.56 -9.82 -2.77
C GLY A 40 20.99 -9.34 -3.11
N LYS A 41 21.29 -9.07 -4.38
CA LYS A 41 22.65 -8.71 -4.85
C LYS A 41 22.99 -7.23 -4.68
N THR A 42 22.02 -6.34 -4.79
CA THR A 42 22.17 -4.88 -4.82
C THR A 42 22.29 -4.26 -3.43
N HIS A 43 21.81 -4.93 -2.37
CA HIS A 43 21.86 -4.39 -1.01
C HIS A 43 22.50 -5.38 -0.03
N SER A 44 23.50 -4.91 0.73
CA SER A 44 24.32 -5.71 1.65
C SER A 44 23.55 -6.42 2.77
N SER A 45 22.31 -5.99 3.07
CA SER A 45 21.45 -6.71 4.01
C SER A 45 20.82 -8.00 3.47
N GLY A 46 21.13 -8.41 2.23
CA GLY A 46 20.55 -9.59 1.58
C GLY A 46 19.04 -9.51 1.31
N LYS A 47 18.43 -8.32 1.49
CA LYS A 47 17.00 -8.13 1.34
C LYS A 47 16.62 -8.14 -0.14
N LEU A 48 15.61 -8.94 -0.48
CA LEU A 48 15.05 -8.99 -1.83
C LEU A 48 14.39 -7.63 -2.16
N LEU A 49 14.94 -6.94 -3.16
CA LEU A 49 14.31 -5.78 -3.77
C LEU A 49 13.46 -6.26 -4.95
N TYR A 50 12.19 -5.84 -4.96
CA TYR A 50 11.23 -6.19 -6.00
C TYR A 50 11.06 -5.04 -6.98
N SER A 51 10.81 -5.39 -8.23
CA SER A 51 10.56 -4.46 -9.32
C SER A 51 9.41 -4.96 -10.20
N ALA A 52 8.67 -4.03 -10.77
CA ALA A 52 7.67 -4.28 -11.79
C ALA A 52 7.98 -3.40 -13.00
N ARG A 53 8.01 -3.96 -14.20
CA ARG A 53 8.32 -3.25 -15.45
C ARG A 53 7.17 -3.42 -16.43
N ILE A 54 6.64 -2.31 -16.93
CA ILE A 54 5.64 -2.28 -17.99
C ILE A 54 6.37 -1.99 -19.31
N ILE A 55 6.34 -2.96 -20.22
CA ILE A 55 6.88 -2.85 -21.57
C ILE A 55 5.70 -2.69 -22.54
N PRO A 56 5.45 -1.50 -23.10
CA PRO A 56 4.45 -1.33 -24.14
C PRO A 56 4.96 -1.88 -25.49
N TYR A 57 4.05 -2.16 -26.42
CA TYR A 57 4.42 -2.49 -27.80
C TYR A 57 5.08 -1.30 -28.52
N ARG A 58 4.61 -0.08 -28.23
CA ARG A 58 5.18 1.19 -28.71
C ARG A 58 5.00 2.25 -27.63
N GLY A 59 6.04 3.03 -27.35
CA GLY A 59 6.01 4.12 -26.37
C GLY A 59 7.00 3.94 -25.22
N SER A 60 6.86 4.80 -24.21
CA SER A 60 7.78 4.87 -23.06
C SER A 60 7.63 3.70 -22.09
N TRP A 61 8.75 3.24 -21.55
CA TRP A 61 8.77 2.18 -20.53
C TRP A 61 8.50 2.76 -19.15
N LEU A 62 7.72 2.05 -18.34
CA LEU A 62 7.44 2.43 -16.96
C LEU A 62 7.96 1.36 -16.00
N ASP A 63 9.01 1.71 -15.25
CA ASP A 63 9.66 0.84 -14.27
C ASP A 63 9.25 1.28 -12.85
N PHE A 64 8.81 0.34 -12.03
CA PHE A 64 8.59 0.50 -10.59
C PHE A 64 9.61 -0.35 -9.82
N GLU A 65 10.17 0.20 -8.73
CA GLU A 65 11.18 -0.48 -7.92
C GLU A 65 11.07 -0.13 -6.44
N PHE A 66 11.33 -1.11 -5.57
CA PHE A 66 11.48 -0.88 -4.13
C PHE A 66 12.93 -0.57 -3.76
N ASP A 67 13.12 0.51 -3.01
CA ASP A 67 14.35 0.82 -2.28
C ASP A 67 14.54 -0.14 -1.08
N ALA A 68 15.78 -0.32 -0.61
CA ALA A 68 16.10 -1.13 0.57
C ALA A 68 15.31 -0.70 1.82
N LYS A 69 14.92 0.57 1.86
CA LYS A 69 14.13 1.23 2.89
C LYS A 69 12.59 1.11 2.71
N ASP A 70 12.11 0.17 1.88
CA ASP A 70 10.69 -0.12 1.59
C ASP A 70 9.91 1.01 0.91
N VAL A 71 10.58 1.83 0.11
CA VAL A 71 9.91 2.93 -0.61
C VAL A 71 9.84 2.62 -2.10
N LEU A 72 8.64 2.79 -2.65
CA LEU A 72 8.34 2.54 -4.05
C LEU A 72 8.66 3.79 -4.90
N PHE A 73 9.51 3.60 -5.90
CA PHE A 73 9.87 4.61 -6.89
C PHE A 73 9.39 4.18 -8.29
N ALA A 74 9.01 5.17 -9.10
CA ALA A 74 8.82 5.03 -10.53
C ALA A 74 10.02 5.61 -11.31
N ARG A 75 10.28 5.07 -12.50
CA ARG A 75 11.14 5.65 -13.53
C ARG A 75 10.43 5.53 -14.88
N ILE A 76 10.40 6.63 -15.63
CA ILE A 76 9.94 6.66 -17.02
C ILE A 76 11.18 6.61 -17.92
N ASP A 77 11.20 5.73 -18.91
CA ASP A 77 12.32 5.52 -19.86
C ASP A 77 13.69 5.37 -19.18
N ARG A 78 13.73 4.68 -18.03
CA ARG A 78 14.94 4.47 -17.20
C ARG A 78 15.66 5.75 -16.77
N ARG A 79 14.98 6.91 -16.80
CA ARG A 79 15.49 8.21 -16.33
C ARG A 79 15.57 8.27 -14.79
N ARG A 80 15.59 9.48 -14.22
CA ARG A 80 15.65 9.72 -12.77
C ARG A 80 14.53 9.00 -12.01
N LYS A 81 14.83 8.56 -10.78
CA LYS A 81 13.83 8.04 -9.84
C LYS A 81 12.87 9.16 -9.42
N LEU A 82 11.59 8.86 -9.36
CA LEU A 82 10.53 9.70 -8.82
C LEU A 82 9.73 8.89 -7.79
N PRO A 83 9.26 9.47 -6.67
CA PRO A 83 8.31 8.79 -5.80
C PRO A 83 7.03 8.45 -6.58
N VAL A 84 6.44 7.27 -6.36
CA VAL A 84 5.21 6.87 -7.08
C VAL A 84 4.04 7.82 -6.81
N THR A 85 3.99 8.47 -5.64
CA THR A 85 3.01 9.52 -5.32
C THR A 85 3.04 10.70 -6.29
N VAL A 86 4.18 11.00 -6.93
CA VAL A 86 4.26 12.05 -7.97
C VAL A 86 3.53 11.60 -9.24
N LEU A 87 3.64 10.32 -9.62
CA LEU A 87 2.93 9.76 -10.77
C LEU A 87 1.41 9.71 -10.50
N LEU A 88 1.01 9.28 -9.31
CA LEU A 88 -0.40 9.20 -8.92
C LEU A 88 -1.07 10.58 -8.86
N ARG A 89 -0.39 11.60 -8.29
CA ARG A 89 -0.86 12.99 -8.35
C ARG A 89 -0.95 13.52 -9.78
N ALA A 90 -0.04 13.12 -10.68
CA ALA A 90 -0.11 13.49 -12.10
C ALA A 90 -1.26 12.78 -12.85
N LEU A 91 -1.79 11.67 -12.32
CA LEU A 91 -3.03 11.03 -12.78
C LEU A 91 -4.31 11.66 -12.18
N GLY A 92 -4.16 12.68 -11.31
CA GLY A 92 -5.28 13.41 -10.71
C GLY A 92 -5.66 12.98 -9.29
N TYR A 93 -5.03 11.94 -8.72
CA TYR A 93 -5.39 11.44 -7.39
C TYR A 93 -4.93 12.38 -6.26
N ASN A 94 -5.85 12.66 -5.33
CA ASN A 94 -5.54 13.33 -4.08
C ASN A 94 -4.93 12.37 -3.03
N ASN A 95 -4.47 12.90 -1.89
CA ASN A 95 -3.81 12.06 -0.88
C ASN A 95 -4.75 11.03 -0.23
N VAL A 96 -6.00 11.40 0.03
CA VAL A 96 -7.00 10.53 0.67
C VAL A 96 -7.39 9.39 -0.27
N GLU A 97 -7.64 9.68 -1.55
CA GLU A 97 -7.89 8.68 -2.60
C GLU A 97 -6.70 7.73 -2.78
N MET A 98 -5.47 8.25 -2.80
CA MET A 98 -4.27 7.40 -2.86
C MET A 98 -4.20 6.44 -1.66
N LEU A 99 -4.56 6.89 -0.45
CA LEU A 99 -4.59 6.03 0.72
C LEU A 99 -5.70 4.97 0.63
N ASP A 100 -6.91 5.36 0.18
CA ASP A 100 -8.07 4.47 0.04
C ASP A 100 -7.88 3.36 -1.01
N ILE A 101 -7.13 3.63 -2.08
CA ILE A 101 -6.78 2.62 -3.09
C ILE A 101 -5.83 1.53 -2.53
N PHE A 102 -4.93 1.87 -1.60
CA PHE A 102 -3.86 0.95 -1.15
C PHE A 102 -4.02 0.39 0.26
N PHE A 103 -4.87 1.00 1.09
CA PHE A 103 -5.07 0.60 2.49
C PHE A 103 -6.56 0.36 2.77
N GLU A 104 -6.83 -0.55 3.71
CA GLU A 104 -8.14 -0.57 4.35
C GLU A 104 -8.11 0.28 5.61
N HIS A 105 -9.32 0.66 6.05
CA HIS A 105 -9.51 1.56 7.16
C HIS A 105 -10.01 0.86 8.43
N ASN A 106 -9.49 1.31 9.57
CA ASN A 106 -10.08 1.11 10.88
C ASN A 106 -10.82 2.40 11.26
N VAL A 107 -12.11 2.27 11.58
CA VAL A 107 -12.92 3.39 12.09
C VAL A 107 -12.89 3.35 13.61
N PHE A 108 -12.54 4.48 14.21
CA PHE A 108 -12.63 4.73 15.64
C PHE A 108 -13.73 5.75 15.90
N GLN A 109 -14.62 5.45 16.83
CA GLN A 109 -15.63 6.38 17.33
C GLN A 109 -15.12 6.94 18.67
N LEU A 110 -14.87 8.24 18.76
CA LEU A 110 -14.44 8.90 20.00
C LEU A 110 -15.63 9.15 20.91
N GLY A 111 -15.50 8.76 22.18
CA GLY A 111 -16.46 9.09 23.23
C GLY A 111 -16.13 10.41 23.94
N THR A 112 -17.07 10.91 24.73
CA THR A 112 -16.91 12.08 25.61
C THR A 112 -16.06 11.80 26.88
N LYS A 113 -15.59 10.56 27.05
CA LYS A 113 -14.70 10.11 28.13
C LYS A 113 -13.52 9.36 27.53
N ASP A 114 -12.50 9.11 28.34
CA ASP A 114 -11.27 8.41 27.95
C ASP A 114 -11.58 7.05 27.32
N GLY A 115 -10.89 6.74 26.22
CA GLY A 115 -11.16 5.61 25.34
C GLY A 115 -11.83 5.98 24.01
N ALA A 116 -11.83 5.00 23.10
CA ALA A 116 -12.49 5.03 21.80
C ALA A 116 -13.14 3.67 21.51
N ARG A 117 -14.15 3.63 20.63
CA ARG A 117 -14.70 2.37 20.11
C ARG A 117 -14.12 2.08 18.73
N LEU A 118 -13.44 0.95 18.59
CA LEU A 118 -13.01 0.43 17.31
C LEU A 118 -14.14 -0.38 16.66
N GLU A 119 -14.46 -0.08 15.40
CA GLU A 119 -15.23 -1.00 14.55
C GLU A 119 -14.35 -2.22 14.23
N LEU A 120 -14.70 -3.36 14.83
CA LEU A 120 -13.84 -4.53 14.89
C LEU A 120 -14.01 -5.45 13.69
N VAL A 121 -12.91 -5.69 12.98
CA VAL A 121 -12.78 -6.81 12.03
C VAL A 121 -11.91 -7.88 12.68
N ALA A 122 -12.53 -8.98 13.14
CA ALA A 122 -11.87 -10.01 13.95
C ALA A 122 -10.60 -10.61 13.30
N GLU A 123 -10.56 -10.72 11.96
CA GLU A 123 -9.39 -11.22 11.23
C GLU A 123 -8.15 -10.31 11.36
N ARG A 124 -8.34 -8.99 11.54
CA ARG A 124 -7.24 -8.00 11.63
C ARG A 124 -6.43 -8.14 12.92
N LEU A 125 -7.04 -8.63 13.99
CA LEU A 125 -6.35 -8.88 15.27
C LEU A 125 -5.39 -10.07 15.23
N ARG A 126 -5.38 -10.86 14.15
CA ARG A 126 -4.63 -12.12 14.10
C ARG A 126 -3.13 -11.90 14.26
N GLY A 127 -2.56 -12.48 15.31
CA GLY A 127 -1.12 -12.48 15.56
C GLY A 127 -0.59 -11.21 16.22
N GLU A 128 -1.43 -10.18 16.43
CA GLU A 128 -1.13 -9.04 17.29
C GLU A 128 -1.11 -9.46 18.77
N THR A 129 -0.48 -8.62 19.60
CA THR A 129 -0.51 -8.71 21.06
C THR A 129 -1.04 -7.37 21.56
N LEU A 130 -2.12 -7.39 22.36
CA LEU A 130 -2.74 -6.19 22.91
C LEU A 130 -2.33 -5.99 24.37
N ASN A 131 -2.24 -4.74 24.81
CA ASN A 131 -1.88 -4.38 26.19
C ASN A 131 -3.10 -4.28 27.13
N PHE A 132 -4.29 -4.64 26.65
CA PHE A 132 -5.57 -4.57 27.36
C PHE A 132 -6.42 -5.81 27.06
N ASP A 133 -7.38 -6.09 27.94
CA ASP A 133 -8.27 -7.23 27.83
C ASP A 133 -9.34 -7.02 26.74
N ILE A 134 -9.58 -8.03 25.90
CA ILE A 134 -10.77 -8.07 25.04
C ILE A 134 -11.92 -8.65 25.87
N VAL A 135 -12.90 -7.81 26.20
CA VAL A 135 -14.08 -8.17 26.98
C VAL A 135 -15.34 -8.11 26.12
N HIS A 136 -16.25 -9.08 26.28
CA HIS A 136 -17.57 -9.06 25.67
C HIS A 136 -18.64 -9.42 26.71
N HIS A 137 -19.61 -8.53 26.95
CA HIS A 137 -20.67 -8.71 27.96
C HIS A 137 -20.14 -9.22 29.33
N GLY A 138 -19.04 -8.65 29.81
CA GLY A 138 -18.39 -9.03 31.08
C GLY A 138 -17.53 -10.30 31.03
N LYS A 139 -17.49 -11.02 29.91
CA LYS A 139 -16.60 -12.18 29.72
C LYS A 139 -15.29 -11.74 29.04
N VAL A 140 -14.16 -11.94 29.71
CA VAL A 140 -12.83 -11.81 29.11
C VAL A 140 -12.64 -12.92 28.07
N MET A 141 -12.34 -12.54 26.82
CA MET A 141 -12.08 -13.44 25.70
C MET A 141 -10.58 -13.60 25.44
N VAL A 142 -9.81 -12.52 25.62
CA VAL A 142 -8.34 -12.52 25.55
C VAL A 142 -7.81 -11.60 26.65
N GLU A 143 -6.94 -12.13 27.51
CA GLU A 143 -6.22 -11.33 28.52
C GLU A 143 -5.09 -10.50 27.88
N ALA A 144 -4.79 -9.35 28.47
CA ALA A 144 -3.68 -8.49 28.11
C ALA A 144 -2.34 -9.24 28.03
N GLY A 145 -1.50 -8.85 27.07
CA GLY A 145 -0.20 -9.47 26.81
C GLY A 145 -0.24 -10.82 26.10
N LYS A 146 -1.41 -11.47 25.95
CA LYS A 146 -1.52 -12.72 25.19
C LYS A 146 -1.60 -12.46 23.69
N ARG A 147 -0.78 -13.18 22.92
CA ARG A 147 -0.81 -13.13 21.46
C ARG A 147 -2.10 -13.74 20.91
N ILE A 148 -2.78 -13.03 20.02
CA ILE A 148 -4.08 -13.42 19.49
C ILE A 148 -3.91 -14.56 18.46
N THR A 149 -4.42 -15.74 18.82
CA THR A 149 -4.37 -16.94 17.98
C THR A 149 -5.59 -17.04 17.05
N GLN A 150 -5.52 -17.90 16.03
CA GLN A 150 -6.67 -18.17 15.16
C GLN A 150 -7.88 -18.75 15.93
N ARG A 151 -7.66 -19.37 17.10
CA ARG A 151 -8.74 -19.82 17.98
C ARG A 151 -9.52 -18.63 18.53
N HIS A 152 -8.84 -17.63 19.11
CA HIS A 152 -9.47 -16.43 19.65
C HIS A 152 -10.22 -15.65 18.55
N VAL A 153 -9.63 -15.52 17.34
CA VAL A 153 -10.28 -14.89 16.19
C VAL A 153 -11.60 -15.61 15.82
N ARG A 154 -11.61 -16.95 15.80
CA ARG A 154 -12.83 -17.73 15.54
C ARG A 154 -13.87 -17.59 16.66
N GLU A 155 -13.44 -17.49 17.91
CA GLU A 155 -14.33 -17.30 19.06
C GLU A 155 -14.96 -15.90 19.06
N ILE A 156 -14.20 -14.85 18.76
CA ILE A 156 -14.69 -13.47 18.57
C ILE A 156 -15.65 -13.40 17.37
N ALA A 157 -15.31 -14.01 16.23
CA ALA A 157 -16.16 -14.03 15.04
C ALA A 157 -17.48 -14.79 15.26
N LYS A 158 -17.47 -15.91 16.00
CA LYS A 158 -18.69 -16.64 16.39
C LYS A 158 -19.65 -15.84 17.26
N VAL A 159 -19.10 -14.98 18.11
CA VAL A 159 -19.84 -14.10 19.02
C VAL A 159 -20.40 -12.87 18.29
N GLY A 160 -19.88 -12.55 17.10
CA GLY A 160 -20.38 -11.45 16.28
C GLY A 160 -20.04 -10.06 16.82
N MET A 161 -18.92 -9.93 17.57
CA MET A 161 -18.47 -8.65 18.12
C MET A 161 -18.13 -7.67 16.97
N GLN A 162 -18.94 -6.62 16.82
CA GLN A 162 -18.76 -5.55 15.82
C GLN A 162 -18.01 -4.33 16.36
N THR A 163 -18.03 -4.12 17.67
CA THR A 163 -17.36 -3.00 18.34
C THR A 163 -16.48 -3.50 19.49
N LEU A 164 -15.34 -2.84 19.66
CA LEU A 164 -14.40 -3.08 20.75
C LEU A 164 -14.05 -1.75 21.41
N ASP A 165 -14.33 -1.59 22.70
CA ASP A 165 -13.82 -0.46 23.48
C ASP A 165 -12.30 -0.61 23.64
N VAL A 166 -11.54 0.43 23.29
CA VAL A 166 -10.07 0.47 23.35
C VAL A 166 -9.60 1.71 24.13
N PRO A 167 -8.47 1.62 24.86
CA PRO A 167 -7.86 2.79 25.50
C PRO A 167 -7.24 3.74 24.47
N ASP A 168 -7.09 5.01 24.83
CA ASP A 168 -6.47 6.05 23.99
C ASP A 168 -5.06 5.65 23.53
N ASP A 169 -4.29 4.98 24.40
CA ASP A 169 -2.95 4.45 24.11
C ASP A 169 -2.88 3.54 22.87
N TYR A 170 -3.98 2.87 22.50
CA TYR A 170 -4.04 2.02 21.30
C TYR A 170 -4.27 2.81 20.01
N VAL A 171 -4.86 4.01 20.14
CA VAL A 171 -5.12 4.96 19.06
C VAL A 171 -3.87 5.80 18.76
N LEU A 172 -3.05 6.09 19.78
CA LEU A 172 -1.78 6.79 19.61
C LEU A 172 -0.83 6.07 18.64
N GLY A 173 -0.12 6.83 17.79
CA GLY A 173 0.78 6.30 16.77
C GLY A 173 0.11 5.56 15.60
N ARG A 174 -1.23 5.44 15.59
CA ARG A 174 -1.99 5.12 14.36
C ARG A 174 -1.94 6.33 13.42
N THR A 175 -2.19 6.10 12.13
CA THR A 175 -2.08 7.12 11.09
C THR A 175 -3.45 7.44 10.53
N LEU A 176 -3.75 8.73 10.37
CA LEU A 176 -4.99 9.21 9.77
C LEU A 176 -5.07 8.87 8.28
N ALA A 177 -6.26 8.44 7.84
CA ALA A 177 -6.55 8.17 6.45
C ALA A 177 -7.11 9.40 5.71
N THR A 178 -7.94 10.17 6.41
CA THR A 178 -8.63 11.36 5.92
C THR A 178 -8.11 12.61 6.60
N ASP A 179 -8.21 13.76 5.93
CA ASP A 179 -8.05 15.06 6.59
C ASP A 179 -9.17 15.25 7.64
N ILE A 180 -8.85 15.89 8.77
CA ILE A 180 -9.82 16.17 9.83
C ILE A 180 -9.95 17.70 9.98
N VAL A 181 -11.13 18.20 9.64
CA VAL A 181 -11.51 19.61 9.75
C VAL A 181 -12.57 19.79 10.84
N ASP A 182 -12.51 20.89 11.57
CA ASP A 182 -13.60 21.30 12.48
C ASP A 182 -14.74 21.93 11.67
N ALA A 183 -15.94 21.37 11.80
CA ALA A 183 -17.14 21.85 11.11
C ALA A 183 -17.60 23.25 11.58
N LYS A 184 -17.13 23.75 12.74
CA LYS A 184 -17.52 25.06 13.28
C LYS A 184 -16.60 26.20 12.84
N THR A 185 -15.30 25.96 12.85
CA THR A 185 -14.28 26.96 12.49
C THR A 185 -13.80 26.85 11.04
N GLY A 186 -13.95 25.67 10.41
CA GLY A 186 -13.34 25.37 9.12
C GLY A 186 -11.83 25.13 9.17
N GLU A 187 -11.24 25.10 10.37
CA GLU A 187 -9.80 24.87 10.54
C GLU A 187 -9.43 23.38 10.35
N LEU A 188 -8.29 23.14 9.70
CA LEU A 188 -7.70 21.82 9.57
C LEU A 188 -6.98 21.43 10.87
N LEU A 189 -7.54 20.49 11.62
CA LEU A 189 -6.99 20.04 12.90
C LEU A 189 -5.85 19.03 12.73
N ALA A 190 -5.91 18.20 11.69
CA ALA A 190 -4.86 17.25 11.30
C ALA A 190 -5.01 16.86 9.82
N ALA A 191 -3.90 16.62 9.13
CA ALA A 191 -3.90 16.19 7.74
C ALA A 191 -3.93 14.67 7.59
N CYS A 192 -4.34 14.18 6.43
CA CYS A 192 -4.20 12.78 6.07
C CYS A 192 -2.71 12.35 6.09
N ASN A 193 -2.48 11.08 6.46
CA ASN A 193 -1.16 10.50 6.74
C ASN A 193 -0.41 11.07 7.97
N ASP A 194 -0.99 11.98 8.77
CA ASP A 194 -0.42 12.36 10.06
C ASP A 194 -0.53 11.24 11.11
N GLU A 195 0.40 11.22 12.06
CA GLU A 195 0.38 10.29 13.20
C GLU A 195 -0.43 10.87 14.37
N LEU A 196 -1.24 10.03 15.02
CA LEU A 196 -2.08 10.45 16.13
C LEU A 196 -1.25 10.66 17.41
N THR A 197 -1.27 11.90 17.89
CA THR A 197 -0.65 12.35 19.15
C THR A 197 -1.73 12.63 20.19
N LEU A 198 -1.32 12.79 21.46
CA LEU A 198 -2.21 13.21 22.55
C LEU A 198 -2.86 14.58 22.27
N GLU A 199 -2.13 15.50 21.65
CA GLU A 199 -2.64 16.82 21.26
C GLU A 199 -3.74 16.72 20.19
N HIS A 200 -3.58 15.82 19.21
CA HIS A 200 -4.61 15.57 18.19
C HIS A 200 -5.89 15.05 18.84
N LEU A 201 -5.80 14.04 19.72
CA LEU A 201 -6.97 13.50 20.44
C LEU A 201 -7.67 14.55 21.31
N ALA A 202 -6.91 15.41 22.01
CA ALA A 202 -7.47 16.50 22.80
C ALA A 202 -8.24 17.52 21.93
N LYS A 203 -7.68 17.93 20.79
CA LYS A 203 -8.35 18.81 19.82
C LYS A 203 -9.62 18.18 19.26
N PHE A 204 -9.59 16.90 18.89
CA PHE A 204 -10.77 16.21 18.36
C PHE A 204 -11.90 16.10 19.39
N ARG A 205 -11.58 15.85 20.67
CA ARG A 205 -12.57 15.88 21.76
C ARG A 205 -13.16 17.29 21.98
N GLN A 206 -12.33 18.33 21.94
CA GLN A 206 -12.79 19.73 22.07
C GLN A 206 -13.72 20.15 20.91
N SER A 207 -13.39 19.75 19.68
CA SER A 207 -14.21 20.01 18.48
C SER A 207 -15.41 19.08 18.33
N ALA A 208 -15.62 18.13 19.27
CA ALA A 208 -16.68 17.13 19.26
C ALA A 208 -16.70 16.24 17.98
N ILE A 209 -15.52 15.82 17.51
CA ILE A 209 -15.39 14.91 16.37
C ILE A 209 -15.62 13.47 16.85
N GLU A 210 -16.77 12.92 16.46
CA GLU A 210 -17.19 11.58 16.88
C GLU A 210 -16.49 10.45 16.11
N ARG A 211 -16.03 10.67 14.88
CA ARG A 211 -15.54 9.62 13.98
C ARG A 211 -14.16 9.93 13.41
N ILE A 212 -13.22 9.00 13.59
CA ILE A 212 -11.86 9.07 13.07
C ILE A 212 -11.59 7.86 12.19
N VAL A 213 -10.98 8.07 11.03
CA VAL A 213 -10.60 7.01 10.09
C VAL A 213 -9.08 6.88 10.06
N THR A 214 -8.58 5.68 10.33
CA THR A 214 -7.14 5.39 10.36
C THR A 214 -6.76 4.26 9.42
N LEU A 215 -5.51 4.26 8.97
CA LEU A 215 -4.95 3.20 8.11
C LEU A 215 -4.74 1.92 8.92
N TYR A 216 -5.29 0.79 8.46
CA TYR A 216 -4.94 -0.53 8.99
C TYR A 216 -3.63 -1.01 8.37
N VAL A 217 -2.59 -1.08 9.21
CA VAL A 217 -1.23 -1.50 8.85
C VAL A 217 -0.76 -2.54 9.86
N ASN A 218 -0.20 -3.65 9.38
CA ASN A 218 0.19 -4.82 10.19
C ASN A 218 1.50 -5.40 9.62
N ASP A 219 2.55 -5.47 10.43
CA ASP A 219 3.91 -5.79 9.98
C ASP A 219 4.08 -7.20 9.36
N LEU A 220 3.09 -8.10 9.53
CA LEU A 220 3.06 -9.45 8.96
C LEU A 220 2.35 -9.52 7.59
N ASP A 221 1.11 -9.03 7.50
CA ASP A 221 0.26 -9.17 6.30
C ASP A 221 0.11 -7.88 5.48
N ARG A 222 0.42 -6.70 6.04
CA ARG A 222 0.33 -5.37 5.41
C ARG A 222 1.43 -4.43 5.89
N GLY A 223 2.65 -4.68 5.41
CA GLY A 223 3.84 -3.92 5.80
C GLY A 223 3.72 -2.41 5.56
N ARG A 224 4.39 -1.62 6.42
CA ARG A 224 4.40 -0.14 6.45
C ARG A 224 5.04 0.57 5.23
N SER A 225 5.21 -0.11 4.09
CA SER A 225 6.01 0.39 2.94
C SER A 225 5.49 1.73 2.39
N SER A 226 4.17 1.87 2.23
CA SER A 226 3.53 3.12 1.77
C SER A 226 3.49 4.24 2.81
N ARG A 227 3.56 3.95 4.12
CA ARG A 227 3.51 4.95 5.20
C ARG A 227 4.81 5.76 5.34
N ARG A 228 5.98 5.15 5.11
CA ARG A 228 7.28 5.73 5.50
C ARG A 228 7.88 6.79 4.54
N ARG A 229 7.17 7.28 3.51
CA ARG A 229 7.74 8.35 2.66
C ARG A 229 6.80 9.26 1.85
N CYS A 230 5.71 9.73 2.44
CA CYS A 230 5.25 11.10 2.12
C CYS A 230 6.25 12.16 2.64
N VAL A 231 6.93 11.88 3.77
CA VAL A 231 8.11 12.61 4.27
C VAL A 231 9.19 11.60 4.72
N SER A 232 10.46 12.00 4.67
CA SER A 232 11.69 11.19 4.76
C SER A 232 11.82 10.08 5.84
N THR A 233 12.72 9.12 5.53
CA THR A 233 13.52 8.24 6.45
C THR A 233 12.88 6.93 7.02
N PRO A 234 13.69 5.90 7.41
CA PRO A 234 13.35 4.50 7.12
C PRO A 234 13.33 3.50 8.29
N ARG A 235 12.66 2.34 8.09
CA ARG A 235 13.03 1.00 8.62
C ARG A 235 12.07 -0.09 8.08
N ALA A 236 12.65 -1.18 7.59
CA ALA A 236 12.01 -2.44 7.17
C ALA A 236 11.62 -3.30 8.40
N PRO A 237 10.95 -4.48 8.27
CA PRO A 237 10.48 -5.20 7.08
C PRO A 237 8.92 -5.28 7.02
N SER A 238 8.19 -6.18 6.34
CA SER A 238 8.53 -7.37 5.53
C SER A 238 7.62 -7.56 4.30
N LEU A 239 7.58 -8.78 3.71
CA LEU A 239 6.76 -9.15 2.54
C LEU A 239 5.75 -10.28 2.83
N LYS A 240 4.53 -10.10 2.32
CA LYS A 240 3.82 -11.09 1.47
C LYS A 240 2.65 -10.44 0.71
N ARG A 241 2.29 -11.02 -0.45
CA ARG A 241 1.16 -10.65 -1.34
C ARG A 241 1.15 -9.23 -1.93
N TRP A 242 1.78 -9.09 -3.10
CA TRP A 242 1.46 -8.04 -4.10
C TRP A 242 1.26 -8.65 -5.51
N SER A 243 0.70 -9.87 -5.56
CA SER A 243 0.57 -10.70 -6.78
C SER A 243 -0.89 -10.94 -7.20
N ARG A 244 -1.79 -9.97 -6.97
CA ARG A 244 -3.24 -10.13 -7.23
C ARG A 244 -3.98 -8.87 -7.71
N PHE A 245 -3.28 -7.79 -8.03
CA PHE A 245 -3.86 -6.62 -8.69
C PHE A 245 -3.03 -6.26 -9.93
N ILE A 246 -3.72 -5.71 -10.93
CA ILE A 246 -3.29 -5.56 -12.33
C ILE A 246 -3.38 -6.89 -13.11
N ALA A 247 -4.57 -7.11 -13.65
CA ALA A 247 -4.75 -7.64 -15.00
C ALA A 247 -4.70 -6.44 -15.99
#